data_AF-A0A965QK81-F1
#
_entry.id   AF-A0A965QK81-F1
#
_cell.length_a   1.000
_cell.length_b   1.000
_cell.length_c   1.000
_cell.angle_alpha   90.00
_cell.angle_beta   90.00
_cell.angle_gamma   90.00
#
_symmetry.space_group_name_H-M   'P 1'
#
loop_
_entity.id
_entity.type
_entity.pdbx_description
1 polymer ?
#
loop_
_entity_poly.entity_id
_entity_poly.type
_entity_poly.pdbx_seq_one_letter_code
_entity_poly.pdbx_strand_id
1 'polypeptide(L)'
;MILLGRRIWTVRNLIVRKKGLRQMASVERTVFPRGFLVRIGALLCLYSLTRALFFYYNRKVLESFSSGEIFGAFALGFRFDAWVVSATMLPLFFLEVWNWKSRSLVSQRVTRGFSAFVFALHSVFIFLELADTQYFRFTGRRTTLAILGLSSDGIQQSLQLLKNFWIVPVATLLLMSMLAWVWSKSRKLGGSTTVPVRRAHVINVLLAGIVVGVLGLRGGFQTKPIAPAHAMLLGQS
;
A
#
# COMPACT_ATOMS: atom_id res chain seq x y z
N MET A 1 61.48 -28.79 9.10
CA MET A 1 60.79 -27.48 9.08
C MET A 1 59.49 -27.42 8.25
N ILE A 2 59.16 -28.41 7.42
CA ILE A 2 58.00 -28.35 6.49
C ILE A 2 56.67 -28.85 7.13
N LEU A 3 56.73 -29.71 8.15
CA LEU A 3 55.54 -30.29 8.79
C LEU A 3 54.79 -29.32 9.74
N LEU A 4 55.49 -28.34 10.33
CA LEU A 4 54.87 -27.36 11.24
C LEU A 4 53.97 -26.36 10.50
N GLY A 5 54.36 -25.94 9.29
CA GLY A 5 53.61 -24.98 8.48
C GLY A 5 52.26 -25.52 7.98
N ARG A 6 52.18 -26.83 7.67
CA ARG A 6 50.91 -27.47 7.27
C ARG A 6 49.90 -27.49 8.40
N ARG A 7 50.30 -27.81 9.63
CA ARG A 7 49.40 -27.85 10.80
C ARG A 7 48.81 -26.48 11.14
N ILE A 8 49.61 -25.42 11.06
CA ILE A 8 49.16 -24.05 11.34
C ILE A 8 48.15 -23.57 10.27
N TRP A 9 48.38 -23.92 9.01
CA TRP A 9 47.47 -23.58 7.91
C TRP A 9 46.10 -24.24 8.06
N THR A 10 46.05 -25.52 8.45
CA THR A 10 44.79 -26.26 8.65
C THR A 10 43.98 -25.72 9.83
N VAL A 11 44.63 -25.40 10.96
CA VAL A 11 43.95 -24.86 12.14
C VAL A 11 43.42 -23.45 11.87
N ARG A 12 44.19 -22.59 11.19
CA ARG A 12 43.73 -21.25 10.82
C ARG A 12 42.53 -21.30 9.88
N ASN A 13 42.53 -22.20 8.90
CA ASN A 13 41.38 -22.41 8.01
C ASN A 13 40.16 -22.98 8.74
N LEU A 14 40.35 -23.87 9.73
CA LEU A 14 39.24 -24.39 10.54
C LEU A 14 38.64 -23.31 11.45
N ILE A 15 39.46 -22.43 12.03
CA ILE A 15 39.00 -21.31 12.87
C ILE A 15 38.29 -20.26 12.03
N VAL A 16 38.82 -19.92 10.84
CA VAL A 16 38.18 -19.01 9.88
C VAL A 16 36.86 -19.60 9.36
N ARG A 17 36.80 -20.91 9.05
CA ARG A 17 35.55 -21.58 8.70
C ARG A 17 34.55 -21.59 9.86
N LYS A 18 34.96 -21.89 11.09
CA LYS A 18 34.06 -21.86 12.26
C LYS A 18 33.58 -20.45 12.61
N LYS A 19 34.43 -19.42 12.51
CA LYS A 19 34.04 -18.01 12.65
C LYS A 19 33.10 -17.56 11.52
N GLY A 20 33.37 -17.96 10.28
CA GLY A 20 32.50 -17.70 9.12
C GLY A 20 31.16 -18.40 9.22
N LEU A 21 31.12 -19.67 9.66
CA LEU A 21 29.88 -20.42 9.90
C LEU A 21 29.09 -19.87 11.10
N ARG A 22 29.76 -19.41 12.17
CA ARG A 22 29.10 -18.72 13.29
C ARG A 22 28.57 -17.33 12.92
N GLN A 23 29.32 -16.56 12.13
CA GLN A 23 28.83 -15.28 11.58
C GLN A 23 27.67 -15.49 10.61
N MET A 24 27.71 -16.52 9.76
CA MET A 24 26.62 -16.87 8.86
C MET A 24 25.38 -17.42 9.55
N ALA A 25 25.53 -18.05 10.72
CA ALA A 25 24.41 -18.49 11.56
C ALA A 25 23.74 -17.34 12.34
N SER A 26 24.42 -16.20 12.50
CA SER A 26 23.95 -15.09 13.36
C SER A 26 23.20 -13.97 12.64
N VAL A 27 23.14 -13.97 11.31
CA VAL A 27 22.36 -12.96 10.57
C VAL A 27 20.94 -13.45 10.35
N GLU A 28 20.22 -13.69 11.46
CA GLU A 28 18.77 -13.70 11.43
C GLU A 28 18.30 -12.25 11.40
N ARG A 29 17.99 -11.74 10.19
CA ARG A 29 17.33 -10.44 10.06
C ARG A 29 15.96 -10.52 10.73
N THR A 30 15.49 -9.50 11.40
CA THR A 30 14.12 -9.55 11.96
C THR A 30 13.09 -9.44 10.84
N VAL A 31 12.02 -10.24 10.94
CA VAL A 31 10.85 -10.24 10.04
C VAL A 31 9.93 -9.04 10.30
N PHE A 32 10.24 -8.17 11.27
CA PHE A 32 9.34 -7.09 11.65
C PHE A 32 9.24 -6.06 10.51
N PRO A 33 8.05 -5.92 9.89
CA PRO A 33 7.95 -5.22 8.63
C PRO A 33 7.64 -3.74 8.93
N ARG A 34 8.50 -3.08 9.73
CA ARG A 34 8.34 -1.64 10.04
C ARG A 34 8.20 -0.81 8.76
N GLY A 35 9.00 -1.15 7.74
CA GLY A 35 8.89 -0.55 6.41
C GLY A 35 7.56 -0.85 5.70
N PHE A 36 6.91 -1.98 5.96
CA PHE A 36 5.58 -2.30 5.43
C PHE A 36 4.48 -1.49 6.14
N LEU A 37 4.53 -1.38 7.46
CA LEU A 37 3.59 -0.55 8.23
C LEU A 37 3.69 0.92 7.84
N VAL A 38 4.92 1.42 7.61
CA VAL A 38 5.15 2.77 7.08
C VAL A 38 4.54 2.93 5.69
N ARG A 39 4.60 1.91 4.82
CA ARG A 39 3.96 1.93 3.49
C ARG A 39 2.43 1.95 3.59
N ILE A 40 1.85 1.11 4.44
CA ILE A 40 0.40 1.12 4.71
C ILE A 40 -0.04 2.48 5.24
N GLY A 41 0.62 2.99 6.28
CA GLY A 41 0.28 4.28 6.88
C GLY A 41 0.39 5.43 5.87
N ALA A 42 1.45 5.44 5.06
CA ALA A 42 1.61 6.46 4.02
C ALA A 42 0.50 6.40 2.96
N LEU A 43 0.10 5.20 2.52
CA LEU A 43 -1.03 5.06 1.60
C LEU A 43 -2.33 5.59 2.23
N LEU A 44 -2.65 5.18 3.46
CA LEU A 44 -3.86 5.66 4.15
C LEU A 44 -3.87 7.18 4.34
N CYS A 45 -2.72 7.78 4.67
CA CYS A 45 -2.59 9.23 4.77
C CYS A 45 -2.84 9.90 3.41
N LEU A 46 -2.29 9.36 2.32
CA LEU A 46 -2.49 9.91 0.98
C LEU A 46 -3.95 9.80 0.52
N TYR A 47 -4.60 8.65 0.74
CA TYR A 47 -6.04 8.47 0.46
C TYR A 47 -6.93 9.38 1.31
N SER A 48 -6.58 9.57 2.58
CA SER A 48 -7.29 10.51 3.44
C SER A 48 -7.13 11.95 2.95
N LEU A 49 -5.95 12.31 2.42
CA LEU A 49 -5.67 13.62 1.86
C LEU A 49 -6.44 13.85 0.55
N THR A 50 -6.41 12.91 -0.40
CA THR A 50 -7.21 13.00 -1.64
C THR A 50 -8.69 13.13 -1.33
N ARG A 51 -9.19 12.41 -0.31
CA ARG A 51 -10.57 12.56 0.16
C ARG A 51 -10.84 13.92 0.81
N ALA A 52 -9.94 14.43 1.65
CA ALA A 52 -10.10 15.76 2.22
C ALA A 52 -10.16 16.83 1.11
N LEU A 53 -9.35 16.70 0.05
CA LEU A 53 -9.42 17.54 -1.13
C LEU A 53 -10.78 17.40 -1.83
N PHE A 54 -11.31 16.17 -1.97
CA PHE A 54 -12.66 15.95 -2.50
C PHE A 54 -13.72 16.77 -1.75
N PHE A 55 -13.74 16.68 -0.41
CA PHE A 55 -14.69 17.43 0.41
C PHE A 55 -14.48 18.95 0.30
N TYR A 56 -13.23 19.41 0.29
CA TYR A 56 -12.90 20.82 0.19
C TYR A 56 -13.36 21.46 -1.13
N TYR A 57 -13.09 20.80 -2.26
CA TYR A 57 -13.45 21.31 -3.59
C TYR A 57 -14.95 21.20 -3.89
N ASN A 58 -15.62 20.21 -3.31
CA ASN A 58 -17.05 19.96 -3.52
C ASN A 58 -17.93 20.50 -2.40
N ARG A 59 -17.40 21.38 -1.53
CA ARG A 59 -18.13 21.94 -0.37
C ARG A 59 -19.51 22.53 -0.71
N LYS A 60 -19.65 23.19 -1.87
CA LYS A 60 -20.92 23.78 -2.32
C LYS A 60 -22.01 22.74 -2.53
N VAL A 61 -21.64 21.57 -3.04
CA VAL A 61 -22.58 20.44 -3.21
C VAL A 61 -22.88 19.80 -1.87
N LEU A 62 -21.96 19.93 -0.90
CA LEU A 62 -22.08 19.34 0.43
C LEU A 62 -22.88 20.23 1.41
N GLU A 63 -23.14 21.50 1.07
CA GLU A 63 -23.92 22.43 1.90
C GLU A 63 -25.35 21.94 2.20
N SER A 64 -25.90 21.06 1.36
CA SER A 64 -27.21 20.44 1.56
C SER A 64 -27.21 19.30 2.59
N PHE A 65 -26.05 18.90 3.11
CA PHE A 65 -25.90 17.78 4.05
C PHE A 65 -25.48 18.28 5.44
N SER A 66 -25.92 17.58 6.47
CA SER A 66 -25.50 17.86 7.84
C SER A 66 -24.02 17.49 8.06
N SER A 67 -23.39 18.13 9.05
CA SER A 67 -22.00 17.81 9.42
C SER A 67 -21.82 16.35 9.86
N GLY A 68 -22.85 15.75 10.46
CA GLY A 68 -22.86 14.33 10.85
C GLY A 68 -22.81 13.39 9.63
N GLU A 69 -23.56 13.70 8.58
CA GLU A 69 -23.55 12.93 7.33
C GLU A 69 -22.21 13.06 6.60
N ILE A 70 -21.63 14.26 6.57
CA ILE A 70 -20.31 14.50 5.96
C ILE A 70 -19.22 13.71 6.72
N PHE A 71 -19.23 13.75 8.05
CA PHE A 71 -18.29 12.98 8.87
C PHE A 71 -18.49 11.47 8.71
N GLY A 72 -19.75 11.01 8.69
CA GLY A 72 -20.10 9.62 8.42
C GLY A 72 -19.59 9.14 7.06
N ALA A 73 -19.76 9.95 6.01
CA ALA A 73 -19.25 9.67 4.68
C ALA A 73 -17.71 9.62 4.66
N PHE A 74 -17.03 10.51 5.38
CA PHE A 74 -15.57 10.47 5.52
C PHE A 74 -15.12 9.19 6.22
N ALA A 75 -15.75 8.80 7.33
CA ALA A 75 -15.40 7.60 8.10
C ALA A 75 -15.66 6.31 7.31
N LEU A 76 -16.78 6.22 6.57
CA LEU A 76 -17.06 5.10 5.68
C LEU A 76 -16.05 5.04 4.53
N GLY A 77 -15.70 6.18 3.93
CA GLY A 77 -14.65 6.25 2.93
C GLY A 77 -13.30 5.80 3.48
N PHE A 78 -12.92 6.24 4.68
CA PHE A 78 -11.64 5.85 5.28
C PHE A 78 -11.57 4.34 5.52
N ARG A 79 -12.68 3.73 5.95
CA ARG A 79 -12.80 2.26 6.05
C ARG A 79 -12.63 1.57 4.70
N PHE A 80 -13.21 2.13 3.65
CA PHE A 80 -13.02 1.61 2.29
C PHE A 80 -11.55 1.71 1.85
N ASP A 81 -10.83 2.79 2.13
CA ASP A 81 -9.40 2.87 1.79
C ASP A 81 -8.57 1.87 2.58
N ALA A 82 -8.88 1.70 3.86
CA ALA A 82 -8.26 0.68 4.70
C ALA A 82 -8.45 -0.72 4.11
N TRP A 83 -9.65 -1.00 3.58
CA TRP A 83 -9.94 -2.23 2.84
C TRP A 83 -9.07 -2.35 1.58
N VAL A 84 -9.08 -1.34 0.70
CA VAL A 84 -8.30 -1.35 -0.56
C VAL A 84 -6.82 -1.54 -0.28
N VAL A 85 -6.25 -0.73 0.61
CA VAL A 85 -4.82 -0.79 0.98
C VAL A 85 -4.47 -2.15 1.57
N SER A 86 -5.31 -2.70 2.46
CA SER A 86 -5.05 -4.01 3.05
C SER A 86 -5.10 -5.11 1.98
N ALA A 87 -6.13 -5.10 1.11
CA ALA A 87 -6.32 -6.09 0.06
C ALA A 87 -5.15 -6.11 -0.94
N THR A 88 -4.67 -4.93 -1.36
CA THR A 88 -3.56 -4.83 -2.32
C THR A 88 -2.19 -5.07 -1.70
N MET A 89 -2.00 -4.72 -0.43
CA MET A 89 -0.72 -4.90 0.29
C MET A 89 -0.52 -6.33 0.81
N LEU A 90 -1.59 -7.08 1.09
CA LEU A 90 -1.51 -8.41 1.71
C LEU A 90 -0.73 -9.43 0.86
N PRO A 91 -0.89 -9.52 -0.48
CA PRO A 91 -0.05 -10.39 -1.29
C PRO A 91 1.44 -10.00 -1.23
N LEU A 92 1.75 -8.70 -1.19
CA LEU A 92 3.12 -8.22 -1.06
C LEU A 92 3.71 -8.58 0.30
N PHE A 93 2.91 -8.51 1.38
CA PHE A 93 3.30 -8.96 2.70
C PHE A 93 3.74 -10.42 2.70
N PHE A 94 2.90 -11.33 2.17
CA PHE A 94 3.25 -12.76 2.11
C PHE A 94 4.49 -13.01 1.26
N LEU A 95 4.65 -12.29 0.15
CA LEU A 95 5.82 -12.40 -0.71
C LEU A 95 7.11 -11.91 -0.01
N GLU A 96 7.03 -10.81 0.76
CA GLU A 96 8.15 -10.30 1.57
C GLU A 96 8.52 -11.25 2.71
N VAL A 97 7.53 -11.83 3.40
CA VAL A 97 7.76 -12.83 4.46
C VAL A 97 8.32 -14.13 3.89
N TRP A 98 7.80 -14.62 2.76
CA TRP A 98 8.32 -15.81 2.07
C TRP A 98 9.78 -15.63 1.65
N ASN A 99 10.11 -14.47 1.09
CA ASN A 99 11.44 -14.19 0.56
C ASN A 99 12.44 -13.72 1.63
N TRP A 100 12.07 -13.68 2.92
CA TRP A 100 12.91 -13.09 3.96
C TRP A 100 14.23 -13.84 4.22
N LYS A 101 14.23 -15.18 4.09
CA LYS A 101 15.44 -16.03 4.19
C LYS A 101 16.06 -16.34 2.82
N SER A 102 15.39 -15.98 1.73
CA SER A 102 15.82 -16.35 0.39
C SER A 102 17.04 -15.53 -0.04
N ARG A 103 18.12 -16.25 -0.39
CA ARG A 103 19.30 -15.66 -1.05
C ARG A 103 19.20 -15.72 -2.58
N SER A 104 18.12 -16.28 -3.12
CA SER A 104 17.93 -16.42 -4.57
C SER A 104 17.67 -15.06 -5.21
N LEU A 105 18.49 -14.72 -6.20
CA LEU A 105 18.34 -13.50 -7.01
C LEU A 105 16.98 -13.45 -7.71
N VAL A 106 16.46 -14.61 -8.14
CA VAL A 106 15.14 -14.72 -8.80
C VAL A 106 14.04 -14.28 -7.84
N SER A 107 14.03 -14.83 -6.64
CA SER A 107 13.03 -14.52 -5.60
C SER A 107 13.07 -13.02 -5.21
N GLN A 108 14.27 -12.43 -5.11
CA GLN A 108 14.41 -10.98 -4.86
C GLN A 108 13.96 -10.11 -6.04
N ARG A 109 14.09 -10.57 -7.28
CA ARG A 109 13.58 -9.86 -8.47
C ARG A 109 12.04 -9.92 -8.50
N VAL A 110 11.45 -11.08 -8.21
CA VAL A 110 9.99 -11.26 -8.13
C VAL A 110 9.38 -10.33 -7.08
N THR A 111 9.93 -10.29 -5.85
CA THR A 111 9.43 -9.35 -4.82
C THR A 111 9.52 -7.89 -5.26
N ARG A 112 10.63 -7.50 -5.87
CA ARG A 112 10.81 -6.12 -6.35
C ARG A 112 9.87 -5.77 -7.48
N GLY A 113 9.68 -6.68 -8.45
CA GLY A 113 8.73 -6.50 -9.54
C GLY A 113 7.30 -6.37 -9.03
N PHE A 114 6.89 -7.24 -8.10
CA PHE A 114 5.57 -7.17 -7.48
C PHE A 114 5.39 -5.90 -6.65
N SER A 115 6.40 -5.48 -5.88
CA SER A 115 6.35 -4.20 -5.16
C SER A 115 6.23 -2.99 -6.11
N ALA A 116 6.87 -3.03 -7.28
CA ALA A 116 6.76 -1.98 -8.29
C ALA A 116 5.37 -1.96 -8.93
N PHE A 117 4.82 -3.14 -9.22
CA PHE A 117 3.44 -3.30 -9.70
C PHE A 117 2.43 -2.70 -8.70
N VAL A 118 2.56 -3.03 -7.42
CA VAL A 118 1.65 -2.50 -6.40
C VAL A 118 1.79 -0.98 -6.23
N PHE A 119 3.01 -0.45 -6.32
CA PHE A 119 3.24 1.01 -6.34
C PHE A 119 2.55 1.68 -7.55
N ALA A 120 2.68 1.09 -8.74
CA ALA A 120 2.01 1.58 -9.95
C ALA A 120 0.48 1.53 -9.82
N LEU A 121 -0.07 0.43 -9.25
CA LEU A 121 -1.50 0.28 -9.02
C LEU A 121 -2.06 1.40 -8.12
N HIS A 122 -1.40 1.69 -6.99
CA HIS A 122 -1.81 2.78 -6.11
C HIS A 122 -1.66 4.16 -6.76
N SER A 123 -0.69 4.33 -7.66
CA SER A 123 -0.52 5.56 -8.43
C SER A 123 -1.74 5.80 -9.34
N VAL A 124 -2.24 4.76 -10.00
CA VAL A 124 -3.47 4.82 -10.79
C VAL A 124 -4.69 5.12 -9.91
N PHE A 125 -4.80 4.50 -8.73
CA PHE A 125 -5.92 4.78 -7.82
C PHE A 125 -5.94 6.22 -7.32
N ILE A 126 -4.79 6.77 -6.92
CA ILE A 126 -4.68 8.19 -6.51
C ILE A 126 -5.06 9.12 -7.67
N PHE A 127 -4.60 8.82 -8.89
CA PHE A 127 -4.99 9.58 -10.08
C PHE A 127 -6.51 9.58 -10.28
N LEU A 128 -7.13 8.40 -10.21
CA LEU A 128 -8.58 8.26 -10.38
C LEU A 128 -9.37 9.03 -9.31
N GLU A 129 -8.94 9.01 -8.04
CA GLU A 129 -9.61 9.78 -6.98
C GLU A 129 -9.48 11.30 -7.18
N LEU A 130 -8.32 11.78 -7.63
CA LEU A 130 -8.11 13.20 -7.93
C LEU A 130 -8.89 13.64 -9.17
N ALA A 131 -8.94 12.80 -10.20
CA ALA A 131 -9.76 13.04 -11.39
C ALA A 131 -11.25 13.09 -11.02
N ASP A 132 -11.71 12.14 -10.20
CA ASP A 132 -13.08 12.06 -9.71
C ASP A 132 -13.49 13.30 -8.90
N THR A 133 -12.54 13.87 -8.13
CA THR A 133 -12.76 15.14 -7.40
C THR A 133 -13.13 16.29 -8.32
N GLN A 134 -12.49 16.40 -9.49
CA GLN A 134 -12.82 17.43 -10.47
C GLN A 134 -14.09 17.07 -11.24
N TYR A 135 -14.24 15.80 -11.62
CA TYR A 135 -15.36 15.33 -12.43
C TYR A 135 -16.70 15.43 -11.70
N PHE A 136 -16.73 15.14 -10.39
CA PHE A 136 -17.92 15.23 -9.56
C PHE A 136 -18.57 16.61 -9.58
N ARG A 137 -17.78 17.68 -9.72
CA ARG A 137 -18.29 19.06 -9.79
C ARG A 137 -19.18 19.32 -11.01
N PHE A 138 -18.98 18.58 -12.10
CA PHE A 138 -19.71 18.77 -13.36
C PHE A 138 -20.91 17.84 -13.48
N THR A 139 -20.78 16.61 -12.98
CA THR A 139 -21.81 15.58 -13.15
C THR A 139 -22.67 15.36 -11.91
N GLY A 140 -22.23 15.85 -10.75
CA GLY A 140 -22.85 15.56 -9.45
C GLY A 140 -22.81 14.08 -9.06
N ARG A 141 -22.06 13.24 -9.80
CA ARG A 141 -21.99 11.79 -9.63
C ARG A 141 -20.54 11.34 -9.57
N ARG A 142 -20.27 10.39 -8.67
CA ARG A 142 -18.96 9.70 -8.60
C ARG A 142 -18.77 8.87 -9.88
N THR A 143 -17.55 8.89 -10.40
CA THR A 143 -17.08 8.08 -11.52
C THR A 143 -17.25 6.60 -11.17
N THR A 144 -18.11 5.91 -11.91
CA THR A 144 -18.37 4.47 -11.74
C THR A 144 -18.30 3.78 -13.11
N LEU A 145 -18.44 2.46 -13.14
CA LEU A 145 -18.54 1.70 -14.40
C LEU A 145 -19.65 2.21 -15.34
N ALA A 146 -20.59 3.04 -14.84
CA ALA A 146 -21.58 3.74 -15.65
C ALA A 146 -20.96 4.61 -16.76
N ILE A 147 -19.71 5.07 -16.62
CA ILE A 147 -18.99 5.80 -17.69
C ILE A 147 -18.76 4.91 -18.92
N LEU A 148 -18.61 3.59 -18.74
CA LEU A 148 -18.47 2.64 -19.86
C LEU A 148 -19.78 2.43 -20.63
N GLY A 149 -20.92 2.85 -20.06
CA GLY A 149 -22.23 2.83 -20.71
C GLY A 149 -22.63 4.17 -21.33
N LEU A 150 -21.77 5.20 -21.28
CA LEU A 150 -22.00 6.46 -21.98
C LEU A 150 -21.85 6.25 -23.49
N SER A 151 -22.62 6.99 -24.29
CA SER A 151 -22.42 7.06 -25.74
C SER A 151 -21.00 7.54 -26.06
N SER A 152 -20.51 7.24 -27.27
CA SER A 152 -19.19 7.66 -27.75
C SER A 152 -18.93 9.14 -27.54
N ASP A 153 -19.96 9.97 -27.73
CA ASP A 153 -19.89 11.43 -27.61
C ASP A 153 -19.79 11.86 -26.15
N GLY A 154 -20.54 11.19 -25.26
CA GLY A 154 -20.44 11.39 -23.81
C GLY A 154 -19.05 11.04 -23.27
N ILE A 155 -18.44 9.97 -23.79
CA ILE A 155 -17.06 9.60 -23.45
C ILE A 155 -16.07 10.67 -23.94
N GLN A 156 -16.19 11.13 -25.19
CA GLN A 156 -15.30 12.14 -25.75
C GLN A 156 -15.38 13.48 -24.99
N GLN A 157 -16.59 13.93 -24.65
CA GLN A 157 -16.79 15.15 -23.84
C GLN A 157 -16.20 15.00 -22.43
N SER A 158 -16.41 13.85 -21.79
CA SER A 158 -15.86 13.55 -20.46
C SER A 158 -14.32 13.56 -20.46
N LEU A 159 -13.72 12.96 -21.49
CA LEU A 159 -12.27 12.95 -21.68
C LEU A 159 -11.71 14.33 -22.02
N GLN A 160 -12.45 15.15 -22.77
CA GLN A 160 -12.08 16.53 -23.07
C GLN A 160 -12.11 17.41 -21.82
N LEU A 161 -13.09 17.23 -20.93
CA LEU A 161 -13.09 17.86 -19.61
C LEU A 161 -11.88 17.42 -18.78
N LEU A 162 -11.54 16.13 -18.77
CA LEU A 162 -10.35 15.64 -18.06
C LEU A 162 -9.04 16.27 -18.56
N LYS A 163 -8.90 16.49 -19.87
CA LYS A 163 -7.72 17.16 -20.46
C LYS A 163 -7.53 18.59 -19.97
N ASN A 164 -8.63 19.29 -19.64
CA ASN A 164 -8.56 20.65 -19.11
C ASN A 164 -8.11 20.70 -17.64
N PHE A 165 -8.14 19.57 -16.91
CA PHE A 165 -7.70 19.49 -15.53
C PHE A 165 -6.20 19.18 -15.41
N TRP A 166 -5.36 20.04 -15.96
CA TRP A 166 -3.90 19.94 -15.85
C TRP A 166 -3.40 19.88 -14.39
N ILE A 167 -4.18 20.39 -13.44
CA ILE A 167 -3.89 20.30 -12.02
C ILE A 167 -3.92 18.86 -11.47
N VAL A 168 -4.74 17.97 -12.04
CA VAL A 168 -4.88 16.57 -11.62
C VAL A 168 -3.59 15.77 -11.82
N PRO A 169 -2.98 15.71 -13.03
CA PRO A 169 -1.71 15.03 -13.21
C PRO A 169 -0.59 15.69 -12.39
N VAL A 170 -0.57 17.01 -12.23
CA VAL A 170 0.43 17.70 -11.39
C VAL A 170 0.30 17.29 -9.92
N ALA A 171 -0.91 17.31 -9.36
CA ALA A 171 -1.16 16.88 -7.99
C ALA A 171 -0.84 15.39 -7.80
N THR A 172 -1.20 14.56 -8.79
CA THR A 172 -0.88 13.12 -8.80
C THR A 172 0.63 12.91 -8.76
N LEU A 173 1.40 13.60 -9.60
CA LEU A 173 2.86 13.50 -9.63
C LEU A 173 3.50 13.94 -8.30
N LEU A 174 2.95 14.98 -7.65
CA LEU A 174 3.40 15.42 -6.34
C LEU A 174 3.18 14.32 -5.27
N LEU A 175 1.96 13.77 -5.18
CA LEU A 175 1.63 12.71 -4.24
C LEU A 175 2.41 11.41 -4.53
N MET A 176 2.62 11.07 -5.79
CA MET A 176 3.46 9.95 -6.21
C MET A 176 4.92 10.15 -5.82
N SER A 177 5.45 11.38 -5.93
CA SER A 177 6.81 11.70 -5.51
C SER A 177 6.98 11.55 -4.00
N MET A 178 5.99 12.00 -3.22
CA MET A 178 5.94 11.78 -1.77
C MET A 178 5.89 10.28 -1.44
N LEU A 179 5.02 9.52 -2.11
CA LEU A 179 4.93 8.07 -1.91
C LEU A 179 6.24 7.37 -2.27
N ALA A 180 6.87 7.72 -3.39
CA ALA A 180 8.15 7.17 -3.82
C ALA A 180 9.26 7.47 -2.81
N TRP A 181 9.29 8.67 -2.25
CA TRP A 181 10.21 9.04 -1.18
C TRP A 181 10.02 8.16 0.07
N VAL A 182 8.78 8.00 0.54
CA VAL A 182 8.48 7.12 1.68
C VAL A 182 8.85 5.67 1.37
N TRP A 183 8.49 5.17 0.19
CA TRP A 183 8.79 3.80 -0.26
C TRP A 183 10.29 3.54 -0.35
N SER A 184 11.07 4.55 -0.74
CA SER A 184 12.52 4.45 -0.79
C SER A 184 13.16 4.38 0.60
N LYS A 185 12.64 5.17 1.55
CA LYS A 185 13.09 5.17 2.94
C LYS A 185 12.67 3.90 3.67
N SER A 186 11.48 3.37 3.38
CA SER A 186 10.95 2.18 4.03
C SER A 186 11.78 0.92 3.74
N ARG A 187 12.45 0.86 2.58
CA ARG A 187 13.42 -0.21 2.27
C ARG A 187 14.63 -0.23 3.20
N LYS A 188 15.04 0.94 3.72
CA LYS A 188 16.19 1.06 4.65
C LYS A 188 15.82 0.68 6.09
N LEU A 189 14.53 0.77 6.44
CA LEU A 189 13.99 0.39 7.74
C LEU A 189 13.90 -1.13 7.94
N GLY A 190 14.18 -1.93 6.91
CA GLY A 190 14.18 -3.41 6.95
C GLY A 190 15.50 -4.04 7.40
N GLY A 191 16.40 -3.29 8.04
CA GLY A 191 17.76 -3.75 8.34
C GLY A 191 18.25 -3.46 9.77
N SER A 192 18.86 -4.49 10.36
CA SER A 192 19.78 -4.45 11.51
C SER A 192 19.21 -4.35 12.92
N THR A 193 18.33 -5.29 13.31
CA THR A 193 18.29 -5.75 14.70
C THR A 193 18.55 -7.25 14.74
N THR A 194 19.61 -7.68 15.43
CA THR A 194 20.08 -9.07 15.53
C THR A 194 19.32 -9.82 16.63
N VAL A 195 17.99 -9.79 16.58
CA VAL A 195 17.18 -10.53 17.55
C VAL A 195 16.91 -11.92 16.97
N PRO A 196 17.23 -13.02 17.67
CA PRO A 196 16.97 -14.36 17.17
C PRO A 196 15.47 -14.53 16.87
N VAL A 197 15.16 -14.89 15.64
CA VAL A 197 13.79 -14.99 15.14
C VAL A 197 13.24 -16.35 15.55
N ARG A 198 12.63 -16.41 16.74
CA ARG A 198 11.90 -17.59 17.20
C ARG A 198 10.72 -17.87 16.25
N ARG A 199 10.43 -19.14 15.95
CA ARG A 199 9.27 -19.55 15.11
C ARG A 199 7.96 -18.87 15.55
N ALA A 200 7.76 -18.71 16.84
CA ALA A 200 6.63 -17.98 17.42
C ALA A 200 6.51 -16.53 16.93
N HIS A 201 7.62 -15.84 16.69
CA HIS A 201 7.61 -14.47 16.20
C HIS A 201 7.16 -14.37 14.73
N VAL A 202 7.56 -15.32 13.89
CA VAL A 202 7.08 -15.41 12.49
C VAL A 202 5.58 -15.70 12.47
N ILE A 203 5.11 -16.62 13.31
CA ILE A 203 3.68 -16.95 13.44
C ILE A 203 2.89 -15.70 13.89
N ASN A 204 3.38 -14.96 14.90
CA ASN A 204 2.72 -13.74 15.36
C ASN A 204 2.65 -12.65 14.28
N VAL A 205 3.69 -12.49 13.47
CA VAL A 205 3.69 -11.54 12.35
C VAL A 205 2.70 -11.96 11.26
N LEU A 206 2.65 -13.25 10.92
CA LEU A 206 1.66 -13.78 9.97
C LEU A 206 0.23 -13.63 10.48
N LEU A 207 -0.02 -13.93 11.76
CA LEU A 207 -1.32 -13.72 12.40
C LEU A 207 -1.71 -12.24 12.41
N ALA A 208 -0.79 -11.34 12.72
CA ALA A 208 -1.04 -9.90 12.65
C ALA A 208 -1.37 -9.44 11.22
N GLY A 209 -0.65 -9.94 10.22
CA GLY A 209 -0.95 -9.68 8.80
C GLY A 209 -2.34 -10.19 8.38
N ILE A 210 -2.72 -11.38 8.84
CA ILE A 210 -4.06 -11.95 8.62
C ILE A 210 -5.12 -11.12 9.35
N VAL A 211 -4.89 -10.71 10.59
CA VAL A 211 -5.85 -9.89 11.36
C VAL A 211 -6.05 -8.53 10.68
N VAL A 212 -4.98 -7.85 10.30
CA VAL A 212 -5.06 -6.60 9.52
C VAL A 212 -5.76 -6.83 8.19
N GLY A 213 -5.42 -7.93 7.50
CA GLY A 213 -6.06 -8.36 6.27
C GLY A 213 -7.56 -8.58 6.44
N VAL A 214 -8.00 -9.32 7.46
CA VAL A 214 -9.42 -9.66 7.70
C VAL A 214 -10.22 -8.47 8.21
N LEU A 215 -9.65 -7.66 9.12
CA LEU A 215 -10.31 -6.45 9.62
C LEU A 215 -10.42 -5.39 8.51
N GLY A 216 -9.38 -5.26 7.68
CA GLY A 216 -9.40 -4.46 6.47
C GLY A 216 -10.41 -5.00 5.47
N LEU A 217 -10.32 -6.30 5.11
CA LEU A 217 -11.13 -6.98 4.09
C LEU A 217 -12.62 -7.11 4.43
N ARG A 218 -12.98 -7.11 5.71
CA ARG A 218 -14.40 -7.06 6.11
C ARG A 218 -14.98 -5.65 6.04
N GLY A 219 -14.17 -4.59 5.91
CA GLY A 219 -14.66 -3.22 5.94
C GLY A 219 -15.40 -2.87 7.24
N GLY A 220 -15.18 -3.64 8.32
CA GLY A 220 -15.88 -3.61 9.62
C GLY A 220 -16.95 -4.71 9.82
N PHE A 221 -17.88 -4.53 10.77
CA PHE A 221 -18.91 -5.53 11.14
C PHE A 221 -20.18 -5.50 10.26
N GLN A 222 -20.12 -4.90 9.07
CA GLN A 222 -21.30 -4.70 8.23
C GLN A 222 -21.45 -5.85 7.22
N THR A 223 -22.65 -6.40 7.10
CA THR A 223 -22.96 -7.56 6.23
C THR A 223 -23.26 -7.19 4.77
N LYS A 224 -23.28 -5.89 4.43
CA LYS A 224 -23.55 -5.42 3.06
C LYS A 224 -22.29 -4.85 2.40
N PRO A 225 -21.96 -5.25 1.16
CA PRO A 225 -20.90 -4.63 0.38
C PRO A 225 -21.18 -3.14 0.19
N ILE A 226 -20.20 -2.30 0.49
CA ILE A 226 -20.32 -0.85 0.31
C ILE A 226 -20.11 -0.56 -1.18
N ALA A 227 -21.18 -0.62 -1.97
CA ALA A 227 -21.15 -0.03 -3.30
C ALA A 227 -21.28 1.51 -3.14
N PRO A 228 -20.44 2.32 -3.81
CA PRO A 228 -20.54 3.79 -3.78
C PRO A 228 -21.94 4.33 -4.12
N ALA A 229 -22.73 3.54 -4.84
CA ALA A 229 -24.11 3.85 -5.23
C ALA A 229 -25.09 3.97 -4.06
N HIS A 230 -24.86 3.31 -2.92
CA HIS A 230 -25.83 3.31 -1.80
C HIS A 230 -25.85 4.62 -1.01
N ALA A 231 -24.80 5.44 -1.11
CA ALA A 231 -24.78 6.77 -0.49
C ALA A 231 -25.71 7.77 -1.22
N MET A 232 -26.14 7.46 -2.45
CA MET A 232 -26.93 8.37 -3.29
C MET A 232 -28.45 8.09 -3.23
N LEU A 233 -28.86 6.88 -2.80
CA LEU A 233 -30.27 6.48 -2.73
C LEU A 233 -30.98 6.87 -1.42
N LEU A 234 -30.23 7.30 -0.38
CA LEU A 234 -30.80 7.75 0.90
C LEU A 234 -31.25 9.23 0.90
N GLY A 235 -31.04 9.96 -0.21
CA GLY A 235 -31.50 11.34 -0.37
C GLY A 235 -32.81 11.49 -1.15
N GLN A 236 -33.58 10.42 -1.37
CA GLN A 236 -34.83 10.45 -2.13
C GLN A 236 -36.03 9.79 -1.42
N SER A 237 -36.02 9.71 -0.09
CA SER A 237 -37.19 9.33 0.70
C SER A 237 -37.58 10.43 1.67
#